data_AF-A0A8J4WSN5-F1
#
_entry.id   AF-A0A8J4WSN5-F1
#
_cell.length_a   1.000
_cell.length_b   1.000
_cell.length_c   1.000
_cell.angle_alpha   90.00
_cell.angle_beta   90.00
_cell.angle_gamma   90.00
#
_symmetry.space_group_name_H-M   'P 1'
#
loop_
_entity.id
_entity.type
_entity.pdbx_description
1 polymer ?
#
loop_
_entity_poly.entity_id
_entity_poly.type
_entity_poly.pdbx_seq_one_letter_code
_entity_poly.pdbx_strand_id
1 'polypeptide(L)'
;MALLKRNEEMLLQQTDTISFWKCLKAASRITYDADSLVQTAYEELKPFVSRNTILSLQSHHYEILNKEMTEKQRLWQKVFKEVSEERMDEPTVVMRRRKCNTDRVCVQAATSFKDEHVWICYGGKFHSQLVQVRVNDNRMAQVGFEVSF
;
A
#
# COMPACT_ATOMS: atom_id res chain seq x y z
N MET A 1 -5.02 10.07 21.95
CA MET A 1 -6.30 9.83 22.65
C MET A 1 -6.84 11.07 23.34
N ALA A 2 -6.05 11.86 24.08
CA ALA A 2 -6.53 13.07 24.75
C ALA A 2 -7.24 14.08 23.81
N LEU A 3 -6.73 14.23 22.60
CA LEU A 3 -7.33 15.09 21.58
C LEU A 3 -8.75 14.63 21.17
N LEU A 4 -8.98 13.33 21.11
CA LEU A 4 -10.31 12.78 20.83
C LEU A 4 -11.22 12.97 22.03
N LYS A 5 -10.71 12.73 23.25
CA LYS A 5 -11.47 12.87 24.49
C LYS A 5 -11.95 14.30 24.73
N ARG A 6 -11.06 15.30 24.55
CA ARG A 6 -11.42 16.72 24.69
C ARG A 6 -12.45 17.21 23.68
N ASN A 7 -12.55 16.54 22.52
CA ASN A 7 -13.46 16.93 21.44
C ASN A 7 -14.60 15.93 21.25
N GLU A 8 -14.81 15.03 22.22
CA GLU A 8 -15.70 13.87 22.09
C GLU A 8 -17.13 14.27 21.73
N GLU A 9 -17.72 15.23 22.45
CA GLU A 9 -19.09 15.67 22.19
C GLU A 9 -19.27 16.23 20.77
N MET A 10 -18.34 17.09 20.35
CA MET A 10 -18.36 17.70 19.02
C MET A 10 -18.17 16.64 17.91
N LEU A 11 -17.32 15.64 18.15
CA LEU A 11 -17.06 14.55 17.21
C LEU A 11 -18.25 13.58 17.11
N LEU A 12 -18.95 13.29 18.22
CA LEU A 12 -20.12 12.41 18.25
C LEU A 12 -21.37 13.03 17.62
N GLN A 13 -21.43 14.35 17.51
CA GLN A 13 -22.51 15.06 16.81
C GLN A 13 -22.43 14.95 15.29
N GLN A 14 -21.31 14.46 14.74
CA GLN A 14 -21.12 14.34 13.29
C GLN A 14 -21.84 13.10 12.75
N THR A 15 -22.73 13.29 11.78
CA THR A 15 -23.56 12.20 11.20
C THR A 15 -22.93 11.52 9.99
N ASP A 16 -21.91 12.15 9.38
CA ASP A 16 -21.21 11.63 8.23
C ASP A 16 -19.68 11.64 8.41
N THR A 17 -19.02 10.72 7.70
CA THR A 17 -17.57 10.51 7.81
C THR A 17 -16.77 11.73 7.35
N ILE A 18 -17.24 12.50 6.36
CA ILE A 18 -16.51 13.66 5.83
C ILE A 18 -16.53 14.80 6.85
N SER A 19 -17.68 15.08 7.44
CA SER A 19 -17.84 16.10 8.49
C SER A 19 -17.07 15.72 9.74
N PHE A 20 -17.07 14.45 10.14
CA PHE A 20 -16.22 13.94 11.22
C PHE A 20 -14.74 14.27 10.98
N TRP A 21 -14.20 13.95 9.79
CA TRP A 21 -12.79 14.23 9.48
C TRP A 21 -12.46 15.72 9.42
N LYS A 22 -13.36 16.55 8.86
CA LYS A 22 -13.18 18.02 8.84
C LYS A 22 -13.13 18.58 10.26
N CYS A 23 -14.05 18.13 11.10
CA CYS A 23 -14.17 18.53 12.49
C CYS A 23 -12.93 18.12 13.30
N LEU A 24 -12.50 16.86 13.18
CA LEU A 24 -11.28 16.36 13.83
C LEU A 24 -10.02 17.11 13.39
N LYS A 25 -9.91 17.41 12.10
CA LYS A 25 -8.78 18.18 11.54
C LYS A 25 -8.76 19.63 12.04
N ALA A 26 -9.92 20.25 12.22
CA ALA A 26 -10.02 21.58 12.79
C ALA A 26 -9.62 21.57 14.28
N ALA A 27 -10.17 20.64 15.05
CA ALA A 27 -9.85 20.45 16.46
C ALA A 27 -8.34 20.24 16.70
N SER A 28 -7.70 19.41 15.87
CA SER A 28 -6.26 19.16 16.01
C SER A 28 -5.39 20.37 15.74
N ARG A 29 -5.81 21.27 14.83
CA ARG A 29 -5.08 22.51 14.53
C ARG A 29 -5.24 23.58 15.60
N ILE A 30 -6.35 23.58 16.34
CA ILE A 30 -6.67 24.62 17.32
C ILE A 30 -6.14 24.24 18.71
N THR A 31 -5.81 22.97 18.93
CA THR A 31 -5.28 22.50 20.21
C THR A 31 -3.79 22.87 20.35
N TYR A 32 -3.52 24.12 20.75
CA TYR A 32 -2.18 24.63 21.04
C TYR A 32 -1.73 24.40 22.49
N ASP A 33 -2.67 24.00 23.35
CA ASP A 33 -2.42 23.76 24.78
C ASP A 33 -1.93 22.33 25.01
N ALA A 34 -0.61 22.16 24.92
CA ALA A 34 0.08 20.90 25.12
C ALA A 34 -0.01 20.41 26.58
N ASP A 35 0.02 21.31 27.56
CA ASP A 35 0.02 20.96 28.98
C ASP A 35 -1.32 20.38 29.39
N SER A 36 -2.44 21.00 28.98
CA SER A 36 -3.76 20.43 29.22
C SER A 36 -3.99 19.12 28.44
N LEU A 37 -3.42 18.97 27.25
CA LEU A 37 -3.44 17.70 26.51
C LEU A 37 -2.73 16.57 27.27
N VAL A 38 -1.56 16.87 27.86
CA VAL A 38 -0.81 15.93 28.70
C VAL A 38 -1.62 15.61 29.96
N GLN A 39 -2.20 16.62 30.60
CA GLN A 39 -3.04 16.42 31.77
C GLN A 39 -4.22 15.48 31.46
N THR A 40 -5.00 15.75 30.41
CA THR A 40 -6.11 14.88 29.98
C THR A 40 -5.60 13.48 29.58
N ALA A 41 -4.41 13.37 28.98
CA ALA A 41 -3.81 12.07 28.63
C ALA A 41 -3.45 11.22 29.85
N TYR A 42 -2.98 11.85 30.92
CA TYR A 42 -2.45 11.13 32.08
C TYR A 42 -3.41 11.06 33.26
N GLU A 43 -4.37 11.98 33.39
CA GLU A 43 -5.28 12.06 34.53
C GLU A 43 -6.67 11.50 34.19
N GLU A 44 -7.23 11.91 33.05
CA GLU A 44 -8.59 11.52 32.65
C GLU A 44 -8.62 10.20 31.89
N LEU A 45 -7.60 9.94 31.06
CA LEU A 45 -7.52 8.72 30.23
C LEU A 45 -6.89 7.53 30.97
N LYS A 46 -6.87 7.53 32.30
CA LYS A 46 -6.28 6.43 33.07
C LYS A 46 -7.09 5.12 32.92
N PRO A 47 -6.43 3.98 32.67
CA PRO A 47 -4.99 3.85 32.44
C PRO A 47 -4.63 4.12 30.96
N PHE A 48 -3.55 4.86 30.74
CA PHE A 48 -2.88 4.84 29.45
C PHE A 48 -2.54 3.38 29.11
N VAL A 49 -2.89 2.94 27.91
CA VAL A 49 -2.80 1.52 27.52
C VAL A 49 -1.38 1.02 27.78
N SER A 50 -1.23 -0.05 28.57
CA SER A 50 0.10 -0.57 28.92
C SER A 50 0.86 -0.99 27.67
N ARG A 51 2.19 -0.88 27.71
CA ARG A 51 3.03 -1.34 26.59
C ARG A 51 2.75 -2.80 26.22
N ASN A 52 2.50 -3.65 27.21
CA ASN A 52 2.16 -5.05 27.00
C ASN A 52 0.82 -5.23 26.28
N THR A 53 -0.18 -4.41 26.63
CA THR A 53 -1.48 -4.41 25.95
C THR A 53 -1.34 -3.97 24.49
N ILE A 54 -0.54 -2.93 24.22
CA ILE A 54 -0.25 -2.47 22.85
C ILE A 54 0.42 -3.59 22.04
N LEU A 55 1.45 -4.22 22.61
CA LEU A 55 2.17 -5.33 21.95
C LEU A 55 1.27 -6.53 21.69
N SER A 56 0.42 -6.88 22.66
CA SER A 56 -0.56 -7.98 22.49
C SER A 56 -1.53 -7.70 21.35
N LEU A 57 -2.09 -6.48 21.30
CA LEU A 57 -3.01 -6.07 20.23
C LEU A 57 -2.31 -6.08 18.86
N GLN A 58 -1.07 -5.57 18.80
CA GLN A 58 -0.26 -5.59 17.57
C GLN A 58 0.03 -7.02 17.10
N SER A 59 0.45 -7.91 18.00
CA SER A 59 0.69 -9.33 17.67
C SER A 59 -0.57 -10.01 17.17
N HIS A 60 -1.71 -9.77 17.82
CA HIS A 60 -2.99 -10.33 17.38
C HIS A 60 -3.38 -9.88 15.97
N HIS A 61 -3.29 -8.58 15.67
CA HIS A 61 -3.55 -8.07 14.33
C HIS A 61 -2.56 -8.61 13.30
N TYR A 62 -1.28 -8.73 13.67
CA TYR A 62 -0.26 -9.28 12.81
C TYR A 62 -0.54 -10.76 12.46
N GLU A 63 -0.98 -11.56 13.43
CA GLU A 63 -1.35 -12.96 13.19
C GLU A 63 -2.50 -13.09 12.18
N ILE A 64 -3.51 -12.23 12.27
CA ILE A 64 -4.64 -12.21 11.33
C ILE A 64 -4.13 -11.92 9.92
N LEU A 65 -3.39 -10.82 9.76
CA LEU A 65 -2.83 -10.43 8.46
C LEU A 65 -1.88 -11.50 7.89
N ASN A 66 -1.09 -12.13 8.76
CA ASN A 66 -0.17 -13.19 8.35
C ASN A 66 -0.91 -14.44 7.87
N LYS A 67 -2.03 -14.81 8.50
CA LYS A 67 -2.89 -15.91 8.03
C LYS A 67 -3.46 -15.62 6.64
N GLU A 68 -4.03 -14.44 6.44
CA GLU A 68 -4.55 -14.02 5.13
C GLU A 68 -3.46 -14.01 4.06
N MET A 69 -2.28 -13.49 4.40
CA MET A 69 -1.14 -13.45 3.50
C MET A 69 -0.65 -14.86 3.14
N THR A 70 -0.60 -15.76 4.12
CA THR A 70 -0.17 -17.15 3.92
C THR A 70 -1.16 -17.91 3.04
N GLU A 71 -2.46 -17.70 3.25
CA GLU A 71 -3.49 -18.30 2.42
C GLU A 71 -3.42 -17.80 0.97
N LYS A 72 -3.25 -16.48 0.79
CA LYS A 72 -3.04 -15.88 -0.53
C LYS A 72 -1.80 -16.47 -1.20
N GLN A 73 -0.68 -16.59 -0.49
CA GLN A 73 0.55 -17.20 -1.02
C GLN A 73 0.33 -18.66 -1.45
N ARG A 74 -0.40 -19.45 -0.64
CA ARG A 74 -0.74 -20.85 -0.97
C ARG A 74 -1.60 -20.94 -2.24
N LEU A 75 -2.57 -20.05 -2.40
CA LEU A 75 -3.39 -19.99 -3.63
C LEU A 75 -2.53 -19.64 -4.84
N TRP A 76 -1.64 -18.65 -4.72
CA TRP A 76 -0.70 -18.32 -5.80
C TRP A 76 0.23 -19.48 -6.15
N GLN A 77 0.72 -20.24 -5.17
CA GLN A 77 1.54 -21.43 -5.43
C GLN A 77 0.76 -22.52 -6.16
N LYS A 78 -0.52 -22.73 -5.84
CA LYS A 78 -1.38 -23.67 -6.57
C LYS A 78 -1.58 -23.27 -8.02
N VAL A 79 -1.95 -22.01 -8.27
CA VAL A 79 -2.08 -21.47 -9.65
C VAL A 79 -0.77 -21.64 -10.40
N PHE A 80 0.37 -21.34 -9.78
CA PHE A 80 1.67 -21.49 -10.43
C PHE A 80 2.00 -22.95 -10.76
N LYS A 81 1.57 -23.89 -9.91
CA LYS A 81 1.75 -25.32 -10.11
C LYS A 81 0.82 -25.84 -11.22
N GLU A 82 -0.46 -25.50 -11.20
CA GLU A 82 -1.44 -25.86 -12.24
C GLU A 82 -1.01 -25.31 -13.61
N VAL A 83 -0.60 -24.05 -13.68
CA VAL A 83 -0.04 -23.44 -14.90
C VAL A 83 1.28 -24.09 -15.34
N SER A 84 2.06 -24.67 -14.43
CA SER A 84 3.27 -25.41 -14.80
C SER A 84 2.99 -26.83 -15.30
N GLU A 85 1.92 -27.45 -14.81
CA GLU A 85 1.46 -28.78 -15.21
C GLU A 85 0.73 -28.73 -16.56
N GLU A 86 -0.06 -27.68 -16.83
CA GLU A 86 -0.70 -27.43 -18.14
C GLU A 86 0.31 -27.08 -19.26
N ARG A 87 1.54 -26.67 -18.91
CA ARG A 87 2.61 -26.29 -19.86
C ARG A 87 3.46 -27.46 -20.37
N MET A 88 3.18 -28.69 -19.95
CA MET A 88 3.90 -29.87 -20.44
C MET A 88 3.42 -30.36 -21.83
N ASP A 89 2.30 -29.83 -22.36
CA ASP A 89 1.68 -30.31 -23.61
C ASP A 89 1.81 -29.37 -24.83
N GLU A 90 2.40 -28.17 -24.72
CA GLU A 90 2.63 -27.29 -25.89
C GLU A 90 4.06 -26.73 -25.97
N PRO A 91 4.74 -26.83 -27.14
CA PRO A 91 6.08 -26.29 -27.31
C PRO A 91 6.00 -24.80 -27.69
N THR A 92 5.83 -23.94 -26.69
CA THR A 92 5.82 -22.48 -26.90
C THR A 92 6.98 -21.82 -26.17
N VAL A 93 7.75 -21.02 -26.92
CA VAL A 93 9.00 -20.35 -26.55
C VAL A 93 8.95 -19.76 -25.13
N VAL A 94 9.63 -20.41 -24.20
CA VAL A 94 9.67 -20.00 -22.78
C VAL A 94 10.65 -18.83 -22.61
N MET A 95 10.14 -17.62 -22.38
CA MET A 95 10.92 -16.58 -21.71
C MET A 95 11.19 -17.03 -20.26
N ARG A 96 12.33 -17.68 -20.08
CA ARG A 96 12.81 -18.24 -18.80
C ARG A 96 13.01 -17.09 -17.80
N ARG A 97 12.14 -16.97 -16.79
CA ARG A 97 12.36 -16.03 -15.68
C ARG A 97 13.50 -16.55 -14.81
N ARG A 98 14.73 -16.05 -15.04
CA ARG A 98 15.92 -16.36 -14.23
C ARG A 98 15.70 -15.92 -12.77
N LYS A 99 16.33 -16.67 -11.84
CA LYS A 99 16.37 -16.44 -10.38
C LYS A 99 16.40 -14.95 -10.04
N CYS A 100 15.44 -14.53 -9.23
CA CYS A 100 15.14 -13.14 -8.93
C CYS A 100 16.20 -12.51 -8.02
N ASN A 101 16.97 -11.57 -8.54
CA ASN A 101 17.87 -10.71 -7.76
C ASN A 101 17.06 -9.57 -7.10
N THR A 102 17.60 -8.98 -6.03
CA THR A 102 16.95 -8.02 -5.10
C THR A 102 16.62 -6.66 -5.72
N ASP A 103 17.04 -6.40 -6.95
CA ASP A 103 16.83 -5.16 -7.69
C ASP A 103 15.66 -5.31 -8.67
N ARG A 104 14.46 -5.59 -8.12
CA ARG A 104 13.25 -5.77 -8.94
C ARG A 104 12.87 -4.45 -9.60
N VAL A 105 13.10 -4.37 -10.90
CA VAL A 105 12.42 -3.40 -11.75
C VAL A 105 10.96 -3.84 -11.86
N CYS A 106 10.05 -3.11 -11.22
CA CYS A 106 8.61 -3.39 -11.28
C CYS A 106 7.92 -2.36 -12.17
N VAL A 107 6.79 -2.76 -12.76
CA VAL A 107 5.91 -1.79 -13.42
C VAL A 107 5.30 -0.93 -12.32
N GLN A 108 5.63 0.36 -12.35
CA GLN A 108 5.17 1.35 -11.38
C GLN A 108 3.86 1.98 -11.85
N ALA A 109 3.72 2.17 -13.16
CA ALA A 109 2.50 2.69 -13.78
C ALA A 109 2.39 2.22 -15.23
N ALA A 110 1.16 2.08 -15.72
CA ALA A 110 0.87 1.88 -17.13
C ALA A 110 -0.35 2.74 -17.51
N THR A 111 -0.30 3.35 -18.69
CA THR A 111 -1.41 4.11 -19.24
C THR A 111 -1.51 3.87 -20.74
N SER A 112 -2.72 3.70 -21.24
CA SER A 112 -2.98 3.71 -22.68
C SER A 112 -3.52 5.09 -23.06
N PHE A 113 -2.99 5.64 -24.15
CA PHE A 113 -3.49 6.89 -24.70
C PHE A 113 -3.61 6.71 -26.22
N LYS A 114 -4.87 6.60 -26.68
CA LYS A 114 -5.28 6.13 -28.02
C LYS A 114 -5.02 4.64 -28.25
N ASP A 115 -5.85 4.03 -29.10
CA ASP A 115 -6.15 2.59 -29.17
C ASP A 115 -4.99 1.64 -29.49
N GLU A 116 -3.75 2.11 -29.62
CA GLU A 116 -2.62 1.27 -30.09
C GLU A 116 -1.29 1.51 -29.36
N HIS A 117 -1.29 2.37 -28.35
CA HIS A 117 -0.08 2.73 -27.61
C HIS A 117 -0.28 2.60 -26.11
N VAL A 118 0.54 1.75 -25.51
CA VAL A 118 0.62 1.59 -24.05
C VAL A 118 1.95 2.16 -23.58
N TRP A 119 1.89 3.09 -22.65
CA TRP A 119 3.06 3.67 -22.01
C TRP A 119 3.25 2.96 -20.67
N ILE A 120 4.44 2.40 -20.47
CA ILE A 120 4.79 1.67 -19.25
C ILE A 120 5.96 2.39 -18.59
N CYS A 121 5.76 2.78 -17.33
CA CYS A 121 6.84 3.19 -16.46
C CYS A 121 7.25 1.99 -15.61
N TYR A 122 8.51 1.57 -15.72
CA TYR A 122 9.05 0.50 -14.89
C TYR A 122 10.36 0.93 -14.25
N GLY A 123 10.57 0.53 -13.00
CA GLY A 123 11.68 1.03 -12.21
C GLY A 123 11.98 0.18 -10.98
N GLY A 124 13.22 0.25 -10.52
CA GLY A 124 13.66 -0.27 -9.22
C GLY A 124 13.57 0.80 -8.13
N LYS A 125 14.29 0.60 -7.02
CA LYS A 125 14.28 1.55 -5.89
C LYS A 125 14.85 2.93 -6.23
N PHE A 126 15.78 3.00 -7.19
CA PHE A 126 16.54 4.22 -7.49
C PHE A 126 16.59 4.57 -8.98
N HIS A 127 15.80 3.89 -9.82
CA HIS A 127 15.74 4.17 -11.25
C HIS A 127 14.33 3.91 -11.78
N SER A 128 13.87 4.76 -12.69
CA SER A 128 12.62 4.57 -13.42
C SER A 128 12.87 4.87 -14.90
N GLN A 129 12.28 4.04 -15.77
CA GLN A 129 12.36 4.16 -17.22
C GLN A 129 10.96 4.18 -17.80
N LEU A 130 10.74 5.07 -18.76
CA LEU A 130 9.51 5.14 -19.54
C LEU A 130 9.71 4.45 -20.88
N VAL A 131 8.76 3.61 -21.24
CA VAL A 131 8.75 2.94 -22.54
C VAL A 131 7.39 3.03 -23.20
N GLN A 132 7.41 3.03 -24.51
CA GLN A 132 6.23 2.93 -25.33
C GLN A 132 6.15 1.52 -25.90
N VAL A 133 5.01 0.87 -25.70
CA VAL A 133 4.66 -0.43 -26.27
C VAL A 133 3.63 -0.20 -27.38
N ARG A 134 4.00 -0.61 -28.60
CA ARG A 134 3.08 -0.72 -29.73
C ARG A 134 2.48 -2.11 -29.72
N VAL A 135 1.17 -2.19 -29.48
CA VAL A 135 0.47 -3.47 -29.27
C VAL A 135 0.44 -4.31 -30.55
N ASN A 136 0.20 -3.68 -31.71
CA ASN A 136 0.11 -4.38 -33.00
C ASN A 136 1.42 -5.02 -33.45
N ASP A 137 2.54 -4.34 -33.20
CA ASP A 137 3.87 -4.79 -33.62
C ASP A 137 4.59 -5.63 -32.56
N ASN A 138 4.02 -5.75 -31.36
CA ASN A 138 4.68 -6.29 -30.16
C ASN A 138 6.08 -5.67 -29.92
N ARG A 139 6.23 -4.38 -30.22
CA ARG A 139 7.50 -3.65 -30.09
C ARG A 139 7.46 -2.70 -28.91
N MET A 140 8.51 -2.77 -28.10
CA MET A 140 8.78 -1.87 -26.98
C MET A 140 9.96 -0.97 -27.35
N ALA A 141 9.77 0.34 -27.24
CA ALA A 141 10.81 1.33 -27.51
C ALA A 141 11.04 2.19 -26.27
N GLN A 142 12.32 2.43 -25.96
CA GLN A 142 12.69 3.34 -24.88
C GLN A 142 12.41 4.78 -25.28
N VAL A 143 11.68 5.46 -24.42
CA VAL A 143 11.38 6.87 -24.60
C VAL A 143 12.48 7.59 -23.84
N GLY A 144 13.49 8.08 -24.57
CA GLY A 144 14.62 8.77 -23.99
C GLY A 144 14.19 10.06 -23.30
N PHE A 145 13.94 10.00 -22.00
CA PHE A 145 13.85 11.16 -21.13
C PHE A 145 14.84 10.98 -19.98
N GLU A 146 15.90 11.77 -19.98
CA GLU A 146 16.71 11.99 -18.78
C GLU A 146 15.92 12.94 -17.88
N VAL A 147 15.41 12.41 -16.76
CA VAL A 147 14.91 13.24 -15.67
C VAL A 147 16.02 13.29 -14.62
N SER A 148 16.85 14.32 -14.70
CA SER A 148 17.86 14.63 -13.69
C SER A 148 17.16 15.08 -12.40
N PHE A 149 17.45 14.43 -11.28
CA PHE A 149 17.08 14.91 -9.94
C PHE A 149 18.13 15.89 -9.43
#